data_AF-A0A834NVA0-F1
#
_entry.id   AF-A0A834NVA0-F1
#
_cell.length_a   1.000
_cell.length_b   1.000
_cell.length_c   1.000
_cell.angle_alpha   90.00
_cell.angle_beta   90.00
_cell.angle_gamma   90.00
#
_symmetry.space_group_name_H-M   'P 1'
#
loop_
_entity.id
_entity.type
_entity.pdbx_description
1 polymer ?
#
loop_
_entity_poly.entity_id
_entity_poly.type
_entity_poly.pdbx_seq_one_letter_code
_entity_poly.pdbx_strand_id
1 'polypeptide(L)' 'MAEKLNVCIVGSGNWGSAIAKIIGANVSKYNNKFVQRVPMYVYEEIINNQKLTSIINELHENIKYLPGHKLPENVFF' A
#
# COMPACT_ATOMS: atom_id res chain seq x y z
N MET A 1 -19.23 5.39 20.49
CA MET A 1 -18.19 4.54 19.86
C MET A 1 -16.92 5.36 19.75
N ALA A 2 -15.76 4.80 20.07
CA ALA A 2 -14.49 5.49 19.80
C ALA A 2 -14.30 5.64 18.28
N GLU A 3 -13.72 6.77 17.87
CA GLU A 3 -13.41 7.02 16.46
C GLU A 3 -12.36 6.03 15.95
N LYS A 4 -12.52 5.54 14.72
CA LYS A 4 -11.55 4.62 14.10
C LYS A 4 -10.27 5.38 13.72
N LEU A 5 -9.13 4.73 13.86
CA LEU A 5 -7.83 5.31 13.52
C LEU A 5 -7.55 5.19 12.02
N ASN A 6 -6.95 6.23 11.45
CA ASN A 6 -6.42 6.24 10.09
C ASN A 6 -4.94 5.84 10.10
N VAL A 7 -4.50 5.09 9.09
CA VAL A 7 -3.11 4.66 8.94
C VAL A 7 -2.62 5.09 7.56
N CYS A 8 -1.47 5.75 7.52
CA CYS A 8 -0.80 6.15 6.28
C CYS A 8 0.64 5.64 6.29
N ILE A 9 1.11 5.15 5.15
CA ILE A 9 2.49 4.68 4.97
C ILE A 9 3.24 5.74 4.16
N VAL A 10 4.41 6.18 4.64
CA VAL A 10 5.27 7.11 3.91
C VAL A 10 6.56 6.38 3.52
N GLY A 11 6.67 6.03 2.23
CA GLY A 11 7.84 5.33 1.67
C GLY A 11 7.47 4.02 1.00
N SER A 12 8.03 3.80 -0.20
CA SER A 12 7.65 2.73 -1.11
C SER A 12 8.80 1.83 -1.58
N GLY A 13 9.91 1.84 -0.83
CA GLY A 13 11.02 0.92 -1.08
C GLY A 13 10.66 -0.54 -0.75
N ASN A 14 11.69 -1.38 -0.69
CA ASN A 14 11.53 -2.81 -0.36
C ASN A 14 10.78 -3.02 0.96
N TRP A 15 11.25 -2.40 2.04
CA TRP A 15 10.62 -2.52 3.35
C TRP A 15 9.27 -1.81 3.43
N GLY A 16 9.14 -0.64 2.78
CA GLY A 16 7.86 0.07 2.68
C GLY A 16 6.77 -0.80 2.05
N SER A 17 7.10 -1.53 0.98
CA SER A 17 6.18 -2.44 0.32
C SER A 17 5.88 -3.68 1.17
N ALA A 18 6.89 -4.25 1.85
CA ALA A 18 6.70 -5.41 2.72
C ALA A 18 5.80 -5.08 3.93
N ILE A 19 6.04 -3.94 4.59
CA ILE A 19 5.24 -3.51 5.72
C ILE A 19 3.82 -3.12 5.31
N ALA A 20 3.63 -2.60 4.08
CA ALA A 20 2.30 -2.32 3.55
C ALA A 20 1.41 -3.57 3.47
N LYS A 21 1.99 -4.74 3.17
CA LYS A 21 1.26 -6.01 3.22
C LYS A 21 0.75 -6.34 4.61
N ILE A 22 1.62 -6.20 5.60
CA ILE A 22 1.32 -6.50 7.00
C ILE A 22 0.30 -5.50 7.57
N ILE A 23 0.47 -4.21 7.26
CA ILE A 23 -0.44 -3.14 7.69
C ILE A 23 -1.81 -3.31 7.05
N GLY A 24 -1.89 -3.49 5.72
CA GLY A 24 -3.15 -3.67 5.01
C GLY A 24 -3.96 -4.84 5.56
N ALA A 25 -3.32 -5.99 5.77
CA ALA A 25 -3.95 -7.16 6.37
C ALA A 25 -4.46 -6.92 7.81
N ASN A 26 -3.69 -6.21 8.64
CA ASN A 26 -4.10 -5.90 10.01
C ASN A 26 -5.23 -4.86 10.07
N VAL A 27 -5.20 -3.85 9.20
CA VAL A 27 -6.29 -2.87 9.08
C VAL A 27 -7.59 -3.56 8.68
N SER A 28 -7.54 -4.52 7.76
CA SER A 28 -8.71 -5.35 7.41
C SER A 28 -9.18 -6.23 8.57
N LYS A 29 -8.24 -6.88 9.27
CA LYS A 29 -8.54 -7.76 10.41
C LYS A 29 -9.17 -7.01 11.59
N TYR A 30 -8.68 -5.82 11.91
CA TYR A 30 -9.14 -5.01 13.05
C TYR A 30 -10.01 -3.83 12.58
N ASN A 31 -10.98 -4.12 11.72
CA ASN A 31 -11.88 -3.12 11.12
C ASN A 31 -12.77 -2.36 12.12
N ASN A 32 -12.87 -2.85 13.36
CA ASN A 32 -13.51 -2.17 14.48
C ASN A 32 -12.64 -1.04 15.05
N LYS A 33 -11.32 -1.07 14.81
CA LYS A 33 -10.34 -0.09 15.27
C LYS A 33 -9.83 0.82 14.17
N PHE A 34 -9.74 0.34 12.93
CA PHE A 34 -9.11 1.07 11.82
C PHE A 34 -10.05 1.35 10.65
N VAL A 35 -9.84 2.51 10.03
CA VAL A 35 -10.41 2.84 8.72
C VAL A 35 -9.77 1.92 7.68
N GLN A 36 -10.58 1.32 6.81
CA GLN A 36 -10.12 0.25 5.91
C GLN A 36 -9.10 0.72 4.87
N ARG A 37 -9.24 1.96 4.39
CA ARG A 37 -8.36 2.53 3.37
C ARG A 37 -7.01 2.90 3.98
N VAL A 38 -5.93 2.36 3.41
CA VAL A 38 -4.54 2.64 3.79
C VAL A 38 -3.84 3.37 2.65
N PRO A 39 -3.76 4.71 2.67
CA PRO A 39 -2.91 5.44 1.72
C PRO A 39 -1.43 5.12 1.94
N MET A 40 -0.68 5.01 0.85
CA MET A 40 0.75 4.80 0.84
C MET A 40 1.43 5.76 -0.14
N TYR A 41 2.28 6.64 0.37
CA TYR A 41 3.07 7.54 -0.46
C TYR A 41 4.19 6.79 -1.18
N VAL A 42 4.17 6.91 -2.51
CA VAL A 42 5.20 6.43 -3.42
C VAL A 42 5.85 7.65 -4.07
N TYR A 43 7.18 7.77 -3.97
CA TYR A 43 7.88 8.75 -4.79
C TYR A 43 7.72 8.38 -6.26
N GLU A 44 7.26 9.31 -7.09
CA GLU A 44 6.90 9.01 -8.47
C GLU A 44 8.15 8.70 -9.30
N GLU A 45 8.10 7.58 -10.02
CA GLU A 45 9.16 7.12 -10.91
C GLU A 45 8.55 6.63 -12.23
N ILE A 46 9.30 6.72 -13.32
CA ILE A 46 8.87 6.20 -14.63
C ILE A 46 9.53 4.85 -14.89
N ILE A 47 8.72 3.81 -15.08
CA ILE A 47 9.14 2.45 -15.39
C ILE A 47 8.43 2.03 -16.69
N ASN A 48 9.18 1.61 -17.71
CA ASN A 48 8.62 1.22 -19.01
C ASN A 48 7.65 2.26 -19.60
N ASN A 49 8.02 3.54 -19.53
CA ASN A 49 7.20 4.69 -19.96
C ASN A 49 5.86 4.85 -19.22
N GLN A 50 5.70 4.23 -18.05
CA GLN A 50 4.52 4.35 -17.20
C GLN A 50 4.90 4.82 -15.80
N LYS A 51 3.98 5.52 -15.12
CA LYS A 51 4.14 5.91 -13.72
C LYS A 51 4.12 4.67 -12.84
N LEU A 52 5.08 4.58 -11.92
CA LEU A 52 5.13 3.50 -10.94
C LEU A 52 3.84 3.45 -10.13
N THR A 53 3.29 4.59 -9.72
CA THR A 53 1.99 4.65 -8.99
C THR A 53 0.84 4.04 -9.79
N SER A 54 0.78 4.28 -11.10
CA SER A 54 -0.23 3.69 -11.99
C SER A 54 -0.07 2.18 -12.10
N ILE A 55 1.16 1.69 -12.31
CA ILE A 55 1.46 0.25 -12.39
C ILE A 55 1.07 -0.45 -11.08
N ILE A 56 1.41 0.14 -9.93
CA ILE A 56 1.09 -0.46 -8.62
C ILE A 56 -0.42 -0.45 -8.38
N ASN A 57 -1.13 0.63 -8.70
CA ASN A 57 -2.59 0.70 -8.53
C ASN A 57 -3.32 -0.31 -9.44
N GLU A 58 -2.82 -0.59 -10.65
CA GLU A 58 -3.42 -1.56 -11.57
C GLU A 58 -3.12 -3.01 -11.15
N LEU A 59 -1.85 -3.31 -10.85
CA LEU A 59 -1.40 -4.68 -10.58
C LEU A 59 -1.50 -5.08 -9.10
N HIS A 60 -1.79 -4.13 -8.21
CA HIS A 60 -1.60 -4.26 -6.77
C HIS A 60 -0.23 -4.85 -6.42
N GLU A 61 0.84 -4.37 -7.06
CA GLU A 61 2.18 -4.92 -6.92
C GLU A 61 3.27 -3.88 -7.18
N ASN A 62 4.23 -3.77 -6.25
CA ASN A 62 5.42 -2.95 -6.48
C ASN A 62 6.46 -3.74 -7.28
N ILE A 63 6.30 -3.76 -8.60
CA ILE A 63 7.14 -4.52 -9.52
C ILE A 63 8.63 -4.17 -9.46
N LYS A 64 8.98 -2.99 -8.93
CA LYS A 64 10.37 -2.54 -8.79
C LYS A 64 10.97 -2.98 -7.45
N TYR A 65 10.28 -2.72 -6.34
CA TYR A 65 10.86 -2.87 -5.01
C TYR A 65 10.43 -4.13 -4.26
N LEU A 66 9.36 -4.80 -4.72
CA LEU A 66 8.89 -6.07 -4.15
C LEU A 66 8.17 -6.94 -5.21
N PRO A 67 8.90 -7.37 -6.27
CA PRO A 67 8.32 -8.16 -7.35
C PRO A 67 7.82 -9.53 -6.87
N GLY A 68 6.75 -10.03 -7.49
CA GLY A 68 6.10 -11.31 -7.18
C GLY A 68 5.17 -11.28 -5.97
N HIS A 69 4.93 -10.11 -5.38
CA HIS A 69 4.19 -9.98 -4.12
C HIS A 69 3.06 -8.96 -4.22
N LYS A 70 1.82 -9.47 -4.30
CA LYS A 70 0.63 -8.64 -4.24
C LYS A 70 0.50 -7.90 -2.91
N LEU A 71 0.15 -6.63 -3.01
CA LEU A 71 -0.26 -5.76 -1.92
C LEU A 71 -1.76 -5.96 -1.67
N PRO A 72 -2.24 -5.81 -0.42
CA PRO A 72 -3.67 -5.88 -0.11
C PRO A 72 -4.47 -4.83 -0.89
N GLU A 73 -5.70 -5.18 -1.29
CA GLU A 73 -6.58 -4.30 -2.08
C GLU A 73 -6.94 -2.98 -1.37
N ASN A 74 -6.81 -2.94 -0.05
CA ASN A 74 -7.08 -1.77 0.75
C ASN A 74 -5.89 -0.80 0.88
N VAL A 75 -4.75 -1.09 0.23
CA VAL A 75 -3.59 -0.21 0.14
C VAL A 75 -3.61 0.52 -1.21
N PHE A 76 -3.61 1.86 -1.18
CA PHE A 76 -3.71 2.71 -2.38
C PHE A 76 -2.59 3.76 -2.43
N PHE A 77 -2.19 4.12 -3.65
CA PHE A 77 -1.06 5.00 -3.95
C PHE A 77 -1.52 6.27 -4.65
#